data_AF-A0A0F3GLJ8-F1
#
_entry.id   AF-A0A0F3GLJ8-F1
#
_cell.length_a   1.000
_cell.length_b   1.000
_cell.length_c   1.000
_cell.angle_alpha   90.00
_cell.angle_beta   90.00
_cell.angle_gamma   90.00
#
_symmetry.space_group_name_H-M   'P 1'
#
loop_
_entity.id
_entity.type
_entity.pdbx_description
1 polymer ?
#
loop_
_entity_poly.entity_id
_entity_poly.type
_entity_poly.pdbx_seq_one_letter_code
_entity_poly.pdbx_strand_id
1 'polypeptide(L)'
;MKSWLKDVLCRVFVVREPKGLTRILTVKQATGGSMFEKSSRQKLRHLRGDNTFGVMGLLTLAVVVAIAILGSVVDSVYAEGGYTFVTKWGSQGTGNGQFASVYEVVVDSSGNVYVADSHNHRIQKFDSNGNFITKWGSDGGGDGQFHFPYGLAIDSSNNIYVGDTYNYRIQKFDSNGNFITKWGSQGTGDGQFLNGSGSIAVDSAGNVYAVDYYNARVHKFDSSGNFLLKWGSKGTGDGQFCNLPINCGPWGIAVDSSDKVYVSDYGQ
;
A
#
# COMPACT_ATOMS: atom_id res chain seq x y z
N MET A 1 -23.21 -16.19 -26.55
CA MET A 1 -23.24 -16.66 -25.14
C MET A 1 -22.36 -15.71 -24.33
N LYS A 2 -22.90 -15.15 -23.24
CA LYS A 2 -22.47 -13.89 -22.59
C LYS A 2 -20.98 -13.85 -22.20
N SER A 3 -20.32 -12.75 -22.57
CA SER A 3 -18.96 -12.38 -22.17
C SER A 3 -18.83 -12.30 -20.65
N TRP A 4 -17.90 -13.06 -20.09
CA TRP A 4 -17.50 -13.03 -18.67
C TRP A 4 -16.23 -12.18 -18.46
N LEU A 5 -16.09 -11.06 -19.17
CA LEU A 5 -15.13 -10.04 -18.76
C LEU A 5 -15.73 -9.28 -17.57
N LYS A 6 -15.49 -9.81 -16.38
CA LYS A 6 -15.67 -9.08 -15.11
C LYS A 6 -14.96 -7.73 -15.24
N ASP A 7 -15.69 -6.65 -15.00
CA ASP A 7 -15.15 -5.28 -15.02
C ASP A 7 -13.84 -5.21 -14.21
N VAL A 8 -12.71 -5.06 -14.90
CA VAL A 8 -11.42 -4.82 -14.26
C VAL A 8 -11.45 -3.37 -13.77
N LEU A 9 -11.73 -3.18 -12.50
CA LEU A 9 -11.83 -1.84 -11.91
C LEU A 9 -10.43 -1.30 -11.59
N CYS A 10 -9.92 -0.39 -12.43
CA CYS A 10 -8.72 0.40 -12.13
C CYS A 10 -9.13 1.73 -11.47
N ARG A 11 -9.02 1.84 -10.15
CA ARG A 11 -9.50 3.00 -9.37
C ARG A 11 -8.57 3.33 -8.19
N VAL A 12 -8.53 4.61 -7.81
CA VAL A 12 -7.93 5.10 -6.55
C VAL A 12 -9.06 5.39 -5.56
N PHE A 13 -8.87 5.05 -4.28
CA PHE A 13 -9.84 5.28 -3.21
C PHE A 13 -9.25 6.21 -2.15
N VAL A 14 -10.06 7.13 -1.65
CA VAL A 14 -9.70 7.99 -0.53
C VAL A 14 -10.58 7.66 0.66
N VAL A 15 -9.95 7.45 1.81
CA VAL A 15 -10.63 7.21 3.09
C VAL A 15 -10.20 8.26 4.11
N ARG A 16 -11.08 8.54 5.06
CA ARG A 16 -10.83 9.48 6.16
C ARG A 16 -11.06 8.78 7.50
N GLU A 17 -10.17 9.03 8.44
CA GLU A 17 -10.36 8.62 9.83
C GLU A 17 -11.27 9.61 10.57
N PRO A 18 -12.02 9.16 11.59
CA PRO A 18 -12.97 9.98 12.34
C PRO A 18 -12.35 11.18 13.07
N LYS A 19 -11.01 11.21 13.23
CA LYS A 19 -10.28 12.36 13.79
C LYS A 19 -9.74 13.33 12.72
N GLY A 20 -10.19 13.23 11.48
CA GLY A 20 -9.88 14.18 10.40
C GLY A 20 -8.56 13.93 9.68
N LEU A 21 -7.75 12.96 10.12
CA LEU A 21 -6.59 12.50 9.36
C LEU A 21 -7.07 11.76 8.11
N THR A 22 -6.80 12.33 6.95
CA THR A 22 -7.10 11.71 5.65
C THR A 22 -5.85 10.94 5.22
N ARG A 23 -5.96 9.62 5.01
CA ARG A 23 -4.91 8.78 4.45
C ARG A 23 -5.44 8.11 3.19
N ILE A 24 -4.67 8.14 2.11
CA ILE A 24 -5.00 7.39 0.90
C ILE A 24 -4.52 5.95 1.11
N LEU A 25 -5.45 5.00 1.02
CA LEU A 25 -5.13 3.57 1.04
C LEU A 25 -5.24 3.06 -0.40
N THR A 26 -4.12 2.57 -0.97
CA THR A 26 -4.20 1.86 -2.25
C THR A 26 -4.75 0.47 -2.05
N VAL A 27 -5.75 0.13 -2.86
CA VAL A 27 -6.25 -1.23 -3.01
C VAL A 27 -5.68 -1.83 -4.29
N LYS A 28 -5.07 -3.00 -4.13
CA LYS A 28 -4.58 -3.90 -5.18
C LYS A 28 -5.69 -4.23 -6.18
N GLN A 29 -5.33 -4.42 -7.46
CA GLN A 29 -6.20 -4.96 -8.50
C GLN A 29 -7.00 -6.17 -7.97
N ALA A 30 -8.32 -6.00 -7.80
CA ALA A 30 -9.18 -7.07 -7.34
C ALA A 30 -9.53 -7.97 -8.54
N THR A 31 -8.76 -9.03 -8.78
CA THR A 31 -9.23 -10.15 -9.59
C THR A 31 -10.21 -10.96 -8.76
N GLY A 32 -11.48 -10.57 -8.78
CA GLY A 32 -12.60 -11.37 -8.25
C GLY A 32 -12.63 -11.53 -6.73
N GLY A 33 -13.40 -10.68 -6.06
CA GLY A 33 -13.76 -10.81 -4.66
C GLY A 33 -14.09 -9.43 -4.09
N SER A 34 -15.31 -9.26 -3.60
CA SER A 34 -15.81 -8.00 -3.05
C SER A 34 -14.96 -7.55 -1.86
N MET A 35 -14.16 -6.51 -2.06
CA MET A 35 -13.77 -5.66 -0.95
C MET A 35 -15.03 -4.86 -0.59
N PHE A 36 -15.46 -4.94 0.69
CA PHE A 36 -16.70 -4.37 1.25
C PHE A 36 -17.98 -5.22 1.14
N GLU A 37 -17.98 -6.47 1.66
CA GLU A 37 -19.21 -7.02 2.26
C GLU A 37 -18.89 -8.05 3.34
N LYS A 38 -18.74 -7.60 4.58
CA LYS A 38 -19.07 -8.38 5.80
C LYS A 38 -19.49 -7.41 6.90
N SER A 39 -20.69 -6.83 6.78
CA SER A 39 -21.38 -6.30 7.97
C SER A 39 -22.02 -7.47 8.72
N SER A 40 -21.54 -7.70 9.93
CA SER A 40 -22.33 -8.10 11.11
C SER A 40 -23.73 -8.67 10.83
N ARG A 41 -23.82 -9.99 10.68
CA ARG A 41 -25.03 -10.74 11.07
C ARG A 41 -24.62 -11.89 11.98
N GLN A 42 -24.59 -11.64 13.28
CA GLN A 42 -24.73 -12.72 14.24
C GLN A 42 -26.11 -13.34 14.03
N LYS A 43 -26.08 -14.64 13.74
CA LYS A 43 -27.23 -15.48 13.42
C LYS A 43 -27.93 -15.83 14.73
N LEU A 44 -28.89 -15.00 15.17
CA LEU A 44 -29.82 -15.37 16.23
C LEU A 44 -30.72 -16.51 15.71
N ARG A 45 -30.32 -17.76 15.98
CA ARG A 45 -31.16 -18.94 15.79
C ARG A 45 -32.10 -19.07 16.98
N HIS A 46 -33.38 -19.04 16.64
CA HIS A 46 -34.54 -19.42 17.46
C HIS A 46 -34.29 -20.67 18.31
N LEU A 47 -34.42 -20.54 19.64
CA LEU A 47 -34.72 -21.65 20.53
C LEU A 47 -36.25 -21.76 20.61
N ARG A 48 -36.81 -22.87 20.10
CA ARG A 48 -38.15 -23.35 20.46
C ARG A 48 -37.96 -24.36 21.61
N GLY A 49 -38.78 -24.21 22.63
CA GLY A 49 -38.55 -24.74 23.97
C GLY A 49 -38.99 -26.17 24.20
N ASP A 50 -38.80 -26.60 25.45
CA ASP A 50 -39.70 -27.49 26.18
C ASP A 50 -39.66 -27.11 27.67
N ASN A 51 -40.84 -27.04 28.27
CA ASN A 51 -41.09 -26.55 29.62
C ASN A 51 -40.94 -27.68 30.65
N THR A 52 -40.50 -27.37 31.87
CA THR A 52 -41.14 -27.82 33.12
C THR A 52 -40.66 -26.96 34.31
N PHE A 53 -41.62 -26.35 35.01
CA PHE A 53 -41.40 -25.51 36.20
C PHE A 53 -41.41 -26.36 37.48
N GLY A 54 -40.51 -26.06 38.43
CA GLY A 54 -40.48 -26.63 39.78
C GLY A 54 -39.94 -25.62 40.80
N VAL A 55 -40.81 -25.25 41.74
CA VAL A 55 -40.75 -24.26 42.83
C VAL A 55 -39.42 -24.19 43.63
N MET A 56 -39.00 -22.95 43.95
CA MET A 56 -38.02 -22.45 44.96
C MET A 56 -36.97 -21.54 44.28
N GLY A 57 -37.11 -20.21 44.18
CA GLY A 57 -37.65 -19.28 45.17
C GLY A 57 -36.55 -18.86 46.15
N LEU A 58 -36.01 -17.64 45.95
CA LEU A 58 -35.34 -16.78 46.96
C LEU A 58 -33.81 -16.82 47.21
N LEU A 59 -32.95 -17.30 46.30
CA LEU A 59 -31.49 -17.09 46.46
C LEU A 59 -30.69 -16.61 45.24
N THR A 60 -31.36 -16.11 44.20
CA THR A 60 -30.68 -15.53 43.00
C THR A 60 -31.05 -14.07 42.71
N LEU A 61 -31.61 -13.33 43.69
CA LEU A 61 -31.94 -11.91 43.52
C LEU A 61 -30.82 -10.95 43.96
N ALA A 62 -29.72 -11.44 44.54
CA ALA A 62 -28.57 -10.60 44.90
C ALA A 62 -27.44 -10.60 43.85
N VAL A 63 -27.35 -11.62 42.97
CA VAL A 63 -26.27 -11.71 41.97
C VAL A 63 -26.66 -11.05 40.64
N VAL A 64 -27.95 -10.97 40.30
CA VAL A 64 -28.39 -10.34 39.04
C VAL A 64 -28.34 -8.80 39.10
N VAL A 65 -28.45 -8.20 40.28
CA VAL A 65 -28.33 -6.73 40.43
C VAL A 65 -26.86 -6.27 40.47
N ALA A 66 -25.93 -7.11 40.96
CA ALA A 66 -24.50 -6.82 40.89
C ALA A 66 -23.93 -6.96 39.47
N ILE A 67 -24.48 -7.85 38.64
CA ILE A 67 -24.09 -7.97 37.22
C ILE A 67 -24.69 -6.83 36.39
N ALA A 68 -25.85 -6.27 36.76
CA ALA A 68 -26.42 -5.12 36.08
C ALA A 68 -25.71 -3.78 36.38
N ILE A 69 -24.92 -3.69 37.46
CA ILE A 69 -24.14 -2.49 37.81
C ILE A 69 -22.66 -2.61 37.38
N LEU A 70 -22.16 -3.82 37.08
CA LEU A 70 -20.89 -4.00 36.36
C LEU A 70 -21.05 -4.05 34.83
N GLY A 71 -22.26 -4.36 34.33
CA GLY A 71 -22.58 -4.35 32.91
C GLY A 71 -22.74 -2.97 32.30
N SER A 72 -22.88 -1.90 33.10
CA SER A 72 -23.05 -0.52 32.61
C SER A 72 -21.76 0.30 32.55
N VAL A 73 -20.60 -0.26 32.94
CA VAL A 73 -19.31 0.45 32.90
C VAL A 73 -18.34 -0.12 31.83
N VAL A 74 -18.75 -1.12 31.04
CA VAL A 74 -17.95 -1.60 29.90
C VAL A 74 -18.41 -1.11 28.53
N ASP A 75 -19.51 -0.35 28.43
CA ASP A 75 -19.98 0.22 27.16
C ASP A 75 -19.36 1.59 26.81
N SER A 76 -18.13 1.89 27.28
CA SER A 76 -17.49 3.19 26.97
C SER A 76 -16.01 3.15 26.57
N VAL A 77 -15.49 2.02 26.06
CA VAL A 77 -14.14 2.01 25.43
C VAL A 77 -14.07 1.17 24.15
N TYR A 78 -15.08 1.27 23.30
CA TYR A 78 -14.87 1.05 21.87
C TYR A 78 -15.07 2.38 21.17
N ALA A 79 -13.98 3.09 20.94
CA ALA A 79 -13.97 4.12 19.93
C ALA A 79 -14.27 3.42 18.59
N GLU A 80 -15.53 3.40 18.16
CA GLU A 80 -15.88 3.12 16.77
C GLU A 80 -15.39 4.29 15.93
N GLY A 81 -14.09 4.30 15.73
CA GLY A 81 -13.46 5.15 14.77
C GLY A 81 -13.60 4.56 13.37
N GLY A 82 -14.82 4.44 12.86
CA GLY A 82 -15.07 3.93 11.51
C GLY A 82 -14.42 4.81 10.44
N TYR A 83 -13.69 4.21 9.50
CA TYR A 83 -13.21 4.90 8.30
C TYR A 83 -14.39 5.30 7.42
N THR A 84 -14.41 6.54 6.96
CA THR A 84 -15.41 7.02 6.00
C THR A 84 -14.80 7.03 4.60
N PHE A 85 -15.43 6.35 3.65
CA PHE A 85 -15.11 6.50 2.22
C PHE A 85 -15.41 7.94 1.80
N VAL A 86 -14.41 8.61 1.23
CA VAL A 86 -14.52 10.02 0.81
C VAL A 86 -14.86 10.10 -0.67
N THR A 87 -14.00 9.55 -1.52
CA THR A 87 -14.16 9.60 -2.98
C THR A 87 -13.34 8.51 -3.67
N LYS A 88 -13.63 8.28 -4.94
CA LYS A 88 -12.85 7.45 -5.85
C LYS A 88 -12.81 8.08 -7.24
N TRP A 89 -11.70 7.90 -7.94
CA TRP A 89 -11.57 8.27 -9.34
C TRP A 89 -10.80 7.21 -10.12
N GLY A 90 -10.80 7.37 -11.44
CA GLY A 90 -10.16 6.43 -12.35
C GLY A 90 -11.14 5.52 -13.09
N SER A 91 -10.74 5.16 -14.30
CA SER A 91 -11.34 4.09 -15.08
C SER A 91 -10.26 3.31 -15.81
N GLN A 92 -10.59 2.15 -16.36
CA GLN A 92 -9.68 1.44 -17.25
C GLN A 92 -9.42 2.27 -18.53
N GLY A 93 -8.17 2.30 -19.02
CA GLY A 93 -7.83 2.91 -20.30
C GLY A 93 -6.45 3.56 -20.34
N THR A 94 -6.19 4.31 -21.41
CA THR A 94 -4.90 4.95 -21.70
C THR A 94 -4.98 6.49 -21.70
N GLY A 95 -6.18 7.06 -21.55
CA GLY A 95 -6.41 8.51 -21.44
C GLY A 95 -5.96 9.10 -20.11
N ASN A 96 -6.06 10.43 -19.97
CA ASN A 96 -5.78 11.12 -18.71
C ASN A 96 -6.80 10.70 -17.64
N GLY A 97 -6.32 10.38 -16.43
CA GLY A 97 -7.18 9.85 -15.37
C GLY A 97 -7.71 8.44 -15.61
N GLN A 98 -7.24 7.76 -16.66
CA GLN A 98 -7.48 6.33 -16.88
C GLN A 98 -6.21 5.53 -16.56
N PHE A 99 -6.37 4.27 -16.20
CA PHE A 99 -5.28 3.40 -15.76
C PHE A 99 -5.36 2.03 -16.42
N ALA A 100 -4.20 1.45 -16.73
CA ALA A 100 -4.09 0.06 -17.17
C ALA A 100 -3.88 -0.87 -15.97
N SER A 101 -2.91 -0.53 -15.10
CA SER A 101 -2.75 -1.14 -13.77
C SER A 101 -2.10 -0.15 -12.82
N VAL A 102 -2.73 0.02 -11.65
CA VAL A 102 -2.20 0.86 -10.57
C VAL A 102 -1.46 -0.03 -9.58
N TYR A 103 -0.20 0.29 -9.30
CA TYR A 103 0.62 -0.46 -8.35
C TYR A 103 0.95 0.32 -7.08
N GLU A 104 1.35 1.58 -7.20
CA GLU A 104 1.69 2.41 -6.05
C GLU A 104 1.08 3.81 -6.13
N VAL A 105 0.82 4.39 -4.97
CA VAL A 105 0.34 5.77 -4.81
C VAL A 105 1.17 6.47 -3.75
N VAL A 106 1.50 7.74 -3.99
CA VAL A 106 2.13 8.61 -3.00
C VAL A 106 1.48 9.99 -3.04
N VAL A 107 1.61 10.73 -1.95
CA VAL A 107 1.00 12.06 -1.79
C VAL A 107 2.10 13.05 -1.39
N ASP A 108 2.17 14.18 -2.08
CA ASP A 108 3.13 15.24 -1.75
C ASP A 108 2.65 16.13 -0.60
N SER A 109 3.49 17.05 -0.13
CA SER A 109 3.16 17.96 0.97
C SER A 109 1.99 18.92 0.66
N SER A 110 1.66 19.09 -0.61
CA SER A 110 0.54 19.92 -1.09
C SER A 110 -0.75 19.12 -1.29
N GLY A 111 -0.73 17.82 -1.00
CA GLY A 111 -1.88 16.93 -1.17
C GLY A 111 -2.10 16.45 -2.60
N ASN A 112 -1.14 16.66 -3.52
CA ASN A 112 -1.23 16.08 -4.86
C ASN A 112 -0.93 14.58 -4.79
N VAL A 113 -1.67 13.81 -5.56
CA VAL A 113 -1.62 12.35 -5.59
C VAL A 113 -0.88 11.89 -6.84
N TYR A 114 0.14 11.07 -6.67
CA TYR A 114 0.93 10.50 -7.76
C TYR A 114 0.69 9.00 -7.84
N VAL A 115 0.43 8.51 -9.05
CA VAL A 115 0.01 7.13 -9.29
C VAL A 115 0.93 6.50 -10.33
N ALA A 116 1.51 5.34 -10.01
CA ALA A 116 2.23 4.51 -10.95
C ALA A 116 1.22 3.71 -11.79
N ASP A 117 1.08 4.10 -13.06
CA ASP A 117 0.22 3.46 -14.05
C ASP A 117 1.06 2.50 -14.90
N SER A 118 1.46 1.39 -14.29
CA SER A 118 2.62 0.59 -14.71
C SER A 118 2.50 0.01 -16.11
N HIS A 119 1.33 -0.49 -16.49
CA HIS A 119 1.10 -1.02 -17.84
C HIS A 119 0.92 0.05 -18.91
N ASN A 120 0.70 1.31 -18.53
CA ASN A 120 0.79 2.45 -19.44
C ASN A 120 2.17 3.12 -19.41
N HIS A 121 3.14 2.57 -18.66
CA HIS A 121 4.54 3.02 -18.63
C HIS A 121 4.67 4.50 -18.26
N ARG A 122 3.87 4.96 -17.29
CA ARG A 122 3.79 6.38 -16.92
C ARG A 122 3.43 6.60 -15.46
N ILE A 123 3.71 7.80 -14.99
CA ILE A 123 3.22 8.33 -13.72
C ILE A 123 2.15 9.39 -14.02
N GLN A 124 1.07 9.40 -13.25
CA GLN A 124 0.03 10.43 -13.32
C GLN A 124 -0.08 11.18 -12.00
N LYS A 125 -0.18 12.51 -12.07
CA LYS A 125 -0.36 13.42 -10.94
C LYS A 125 -1.78 13.97 -10.94
N PHE A 126 -2.41 14.00 -9.77
CA PHE A 126 -3.75 14.49 -9.52
C PHE A 126 -3.74 15.48 -8.34
N ASP A 127 -4.74 16.34 -8.26
CA ASP A 127 -4.98 17.11 -7.04
C ASP A 127 -5.62 16.24 -5.94
N SER A 128 -5.83 16.81 -4.76
CA SER A 128 -6.44 16.11 -3.61
C SER A 128 -7.89 15.69 -3.84
N ASN A 129 -8.56 16.22 -4.87
CA ASN A 129 -9.93 15.89 -5.26
C ASN A 129 -9.98 14.82 -6.35
N GLY A 130 -8.83 14.38 -6.88
CA GLY A 130 -8.73 13.40 -7.95
C GLY A 130 -8.79 13.99 -9.36
N ASN A 131 -8.69 15.31 -9.53
CA ASN A 131 -8.61 15.94 -10.84
C ASN A 131 -7.22 15.74 -11.44
N PHE A 132 -7.16 15.35 -12.70
CA PHE A 132 -5.89 15.16 -13.41
C PHE A 132 -5.14 16.49 -13.55
N ILE A 133 -3.85 16.52 -13.16
CA ILE A 133 -2.96 17.67 -13.31
C ILE A 133 -2.01 17.44 -14.49
N THR A 134 -1.20 16.39 -14.43
CA THR A 134 -0.19 16.09 -15.46
C THR A 134 0.18 14.60 -15.46
N LYS A 135 0.95 14.19 -16.46
CA LYS A 135 1.57 12.88 -16.56
C LYS A 135 2.90 12.97 -17.27
N TRP A 136 3.79 12.04 -16.97
CA TRP A 136 5.04 11.86 -17.69
C TRP A 136 5.39 10.37 -17.76
N GLY A 137 6.28 10.02 -18.67
CA GLY A 137 6.56 8.62 -18.99
C GLY A 137 6.00 8.18 -20.34
N SER A 138 6.77 7.31 -20.97
CA SER A 138 6.38 6.46 -22.08
C SER A 138 7.14 5.15 -21.96
N ASP A 139 6.73 4.13 -22.73
CA ASP A 139 7.54 2.92 -22.83
C ASP A 139 8.95 3.23 -23.38
N GLY A 140 9.97 2.56 -22.83
CA GLY A 140 11.36 2.69 -23.27
C GLY A 140 12.40 2.74 -22.13
N GLY A 141 13.66 2.89 -22.52
CA GLY A 141 14.83 2.91 -21.63
C GLY A 141 15.54 4.26 -21.52
N GLY A 142 15.04 5.30 -22.20
CA GLY A 142 15.58 6.66 -22.13
C GLY A 142 15.29 7.38 -20.81
N ASP A 143 15.78 8.61 -20.67
CA ASP A 143 15.47 9.46 -19.52
C ASP A 143 13.99 9.85 -19.52
N GLY A 144 13.32 9.65 -18.39
CA GLY A 144 11.88 9.88 -18.29
C GLY A 144 11.02 8.87 -19.05
N GLN A 145 11.59 7.82 -19.64
CA GLN A 145 10.86 6.65 -20.14
C GLN A 145 10.91 5.53 -19.11
N PHE A 146 9.90 4.67 -19.09
CA PHE A 146 9.76 3.59 -18.13
C PHE A 146 9.45 2.26 -18.81
N HIS A 147 9.91 1.18 -18.20
CA HIS A 147 9.41 -0.15 -18.46
C HIS A 147 8.84 -0.71 -17.16
N PHE A 148 7.50 -0.62 -17.05
CA PHE A 148 6.74 -1.07 -15.88
C PHE A 148 7.15 -0.35 -14.58
N PRO A 149 6.88 0.97 -14.46
CA PRO A 149 7.19 1.69 -13.24
C PRO A 149 6.30 1.16 -12.10
N TYR A 150 6.89 0.76 -10.98
CA TYR A 150 6.18 0.19 -9.84
C TYR A 150 6.34 1.07 -8.61
N GLY A 151 7.59 1.14 -8.11
CA GLY A 151 7.98 1.83 -6.89
C GLY A 151 7.71 3.33 -6.97
N LEU A 152 7.09 3.94 -5.96
CA LEU A 152 7.02 5.40 -5.80
C LEU A 152 7.40 5.85 -4.39
N ALA A 153 8.24 6.87 -4.31
CA ALA A 153 8.50 7.61 -3.08
C ALA A 153 8.63 9.12 -3.35
N ILE A 154 8.38 9.93 -2.34
CA ILE A 154 8.53 11.39 -2.39
C ILE A 154 9.44 11.84 -1.26
N ASP A 155 10.43 12.68 -1.55
CA ASP A 155 11.26 13.31 -0.52
C ASP A 155 10.64 14.62 0.01
N SER A 156 11.25 15.18 1.06
CA SER A 156 10.79 16.44 1.68
C SER A 156 10.84 17.66 0.75
N SER A 157 11.56 17.57 -0.37
CA SER A 157 11.60 18.60 -1.41
C SER A 157 10.59 18.34 -2.54
N ASN A 158 9.69 17.37 -2.36
CA ASN A 158 8.73 16.91 -3.35
C ASN A 158 9.37 16.41 -4.65
N ASN A 159 10.58 15.83 -4.60
CA ASN A 159 11.09 15.03 -5.70
C ASN A 159 10.49 13.63 -5.67
N ILE A 160 10.19 13.08 -6.84
CA ILE A 160 9.54 11.78 -7.01
C ILE A 160 10.61 10.78 -7.44
N TYR A 161 10.71 9.69 -6.69
CA TYR A 161 11.57 8.54 -7.01
C TYR A 161 10.68 7.45 -7.58
N VAL A 162 11.04 6.94 -8.76
CA VAL A 162 10.29 5.93 -9.50
C VAL A 162 11.15 4.69 -9.66
N GLY A 163 10.64 3.56 -9.17
CA GLY A 163 11.21 2.25 -9.41
C GLY A 163 10.84 1.77 -10.81
N ASP A 164 11.81 1.75 -11.71
CA ASP A 164 11.63 1.42 -13.12
C ASP A 164 11.97 -0.07 -13.31
N THR A 165 11.02 -0.92 -12.93
CA THR A 165 11.25 -2.32 -12.57
C THR A 165 11.94 -3.11 -13.70
N TYR A 166 11.44 -3.07 -14.93
CA TYR A 166 12.05 -3.86 -16.00
C TYR A 166 13.23 -3.17 -16.70
N ASN A 167 13.57 -1.95 -16.28
CA ASN A 167 14.83 -1.29 -16.63
C ASN A 167 15.90 -1.38 -15.51
N TYR A 168 15.61 -2.07 -14.39
CA TYR A 168 16.57 -2.35 -13.30
C TYR A 168 17.21 -1.09 -12.70
N ARG A 169 16.42 -0.03 -12.56
CA ARG A 169 16.93 1.28 -12.13
C ARG A 169 15.90 2.06 -11.33
N ILE A 170 16.36 3.09 -10.67
CA ILE A 170 15.54 4.13 -10.05
C ILE A 170 15.74 5.42 -10.86
N GLN A 171 14.66 6.15 -11.10
CA GLN A 171 14.70 7.48 -11.70
C GLN A 171 14.12 8.51 -10.73
N LYS A 172 14.74 9.69 -10.66
CA LYS A 172 14.33 10.82 -9.83
C LYS A 172 13.79 11.94 -10.72
N PHE A 173 12.69 12.54 -10.31
CA PHE A 173 12.00 13.62 -11.00
C PHE A 173 11.67 14.77 -10.04
N ASP A 174 11.53 15.98 -10.57
CA ASP A 174 10.93 17.07 -9.81
C ASP A 174 9.40 16.93 -9.70
N SER A 175 8.76 17.83 -8.95
CA SER A 175 7.31 17.82 -8.75
C SER A 175 6.47 18.04 -10.01
N ASN A 176 7.10 18.49 -11.11
CA ASN A 176 6.48 18.73 -12.42
C ASN A 176 6.69 17.54 -13.37
N GLY A 177 7.46 16.52 -12.98
CA GLY A 177 7.78 15.36 -13.80
C GLY A 177 9.00 15.53 -14.69
N ASN A 178 9.82 16.57 -14.46
CA ASN A 178 11.08 16.73 -15.19
C ASN A 178 12.12 15.75 -14.63
N PHE A 179 12.82 15.05 -15.52
CA PHE A 179 13.90 14.14 -15.15
C PHE A 179 15.06 14.88 -14.48
N ILE A 180 15.55 14.35 -13.35
CA ILE A 180 16.70 14.89 -12.62
C ILE A 180 17.91 13.96 -12.80
N THR A 181 17.78 12.69 -12.42
CA THR A 181 18.87 11.71 -12.48
C THR A 181 18.33 10.28 -12.41
N LYS A 182 19.19 9.30 -12.66
CA LYS A 182 18.90 7.87 -12.51
C LYS A 182 20.12 7.09 -12.06
N TRP A 183 19.88 5.97 -11.40
CA TRP A 183 20.94 5.05 -11.00
C TRP A 183 20.42 3.61 -10.97
N GLY A 184 21.37 2.70 -11.02
CA GLY A 184 21.14 1.27 -11.03
C GLY A 184 21.32 0.63 -12.40
N SER A 185 21.49 -0.69 -12.37
CA SER A 185 21.62 -1.55 -13.55
C SER A 185 21.25 -2.99 -13.17
N GLN A 186 21.08 -3.86 -14.15
CA GLN A 186 20.80 -5.26 -13.90
C GLN A 186 22.00 -5.97 -13.25
N GLY A 187 21.76 -6.77 -12.21
CA GLY A 187 22.77 -7.65 -11.64
C GLY A 187 22.61 -7.91 -10.14
N THR A 188 23.70 -8.35 -9.52
CA THR A 188 23.76 -8.76 -8.10
C THR A 188 24.78 -7.96 -7.29
N GLY A 189 25.52 -7.06 -7.92
CA GLY A 189 26.47 -6.15 -7.29
C GLY A 189 25.81 -5.02 -6.50
N ASP A 190 26.64 -4.12 -5.99
CA ASP A 190 26.18 -2.90 -5.30
C ASP A 190 25.54 -1.94 -6.30
N GLY A 191 24.39 -1.39 -5.92
CA GLY A 191 23.56 -0.58 -6.82
C GLY A 191 22.94 -1.34 -7.99
N GLN A 192 23.08 -2.67 -8.08
CA GLN A 192 22.45 -3.49 -9.11
C GLN A 192 21.20 -4.22 -8.61
N PHE A 193 20.22 -4.39 -9.49
CA PHE A 193 18.92 -5.01 -9.19
C PHE A 193 18.67 -6.27 -10.03
N LEU A 194 18.00 -7.26 -9.46
CA LEU A 194 17.56 -8.45 -10.18
C LEU A 194 16.02 -8.45 -10.27
N ASN A 195 15.51 -8.17 -11.48
CA ASN A 195 14.10 -7.92 -11.83
C ASN A 195 13.48 -6.67 -11.18
N GLY A 196 14.27 -5.59 -11.18
CA GLY A 196 13.79 -4.25 -10.84
C GLY A 196 13.85 -3.88 -9.38
N SER A 197 14.00 -2.58 -9.14
CA SER A 197 13.65 -1.99 -7.85
C SER A 197 12.14 -2.19 -7.65
N GLY A 198 11.78 -2.87 -6.55
CA GLY A 198 10.41 -2.99 -6.08
C GLY A 198 9.92 -1.67 -5.48
N SER A 199 9.22 -1.76 -4.35
CA SER A 199 8.81 -0.59 -3.56
C SER A 199 10.03 0.23 -3.12
N ILE A 200 9.84 1.54 -3.03
CA ILE A 200 10.87 2.53 -2.67
C ILE A 200 10.36 3.31 -1.46
N ALA A 201 11.25 3.67 -0.54
CA ALA A 201 10.96 4.64 0.52
C ALA A 201 12.12 5.63 0.66
N VAL A 202 11.85 6.81 1.23
CA VAL A 202 12.85 7.84 1.47
C VAL A 202 12.77 8.28 2.93
N ASP A 203 13.93 8.44 3.59
CA ASP A 203 14.00 8.96 4.97
C ASP A 203 14.12 10.48 5.03
N SER A 204 14.06 11.05 6.24
CA SER A 204 14.10 12.50 6.47
C SER A 204 15.40 13.16 6.00
N ALA A 205 16.49 12.39 5.91
CA ALA A 205 17.79 12.82 5.40
C ALA A 205 17.92 12.69 3.87
N GLY A 206 16.88 12.20 3.19
CA GLY A 206 16.86 12.02 1.74
C GLY A 206 17.57 10.75 1.26
N ASN A 207 17.85 9.78 2.15
CA ASN A 207 18.34 8.49 1.70
C ASN A 207 17.22 7.68 1.08
N VAL A 208 17.53 7.00 -0.02
CA VAL A 208 16.58 6.21 -0.80
C VAL A 208 16.78 4.74 -0.49
N TYR A 209 15.72 4.07 -0.06
CA TYR A 209 15.68 2.65 0.21
C TYR A 209 14.91 1.94 -0.87
N ALA A 210 15.50 0.91 -1.47
CA ALA A 210 14.91 0.18 -2.56
C ALA A 210 14.95 -1.32 -2.31
N VAL A 211 13.80 -1.95 -2.48
CA VAL A 211 13.66 -3.40 -2.41
C VAL A 211 14.25 -4.03 -3.67
N ASP A 212 15.16 -4.97 -3.49
CA ASP A 212 15.74 -5.80 -4.55
C ASP A 212 15.27 -7.25 -4.36
N TYR A 213 14.03 -7.47 -4.80
CA TYR A 213 13.19 -8.61 -4.43
C TYR A 213 13.88 -9.97 -4.67
N TYR A 214 14.39 -10.23 -5.87
CA TYR A 214 14.98 -11.55 -6.19
C TYR A 214 16.36 -11.77 -5.57
N ASN A 215 17.07 -10.70 -5.24
CA ASN A 215 18.31 -10.79 -4.48
C ASN A 215 18.05 -10.87 -2.96
N ALA A 216 16.80 -10.89 -2.52
CA ALA A 216 16.38 -10.97 -1.12
C ALA A 216 17.11 -9.95 -0.25
N ARG A 217 17.09 -8.69 -0.67
CA ARG A 217 17.80 -7.60 0.01
C ARG A 217 17.16 -6.24 -0.21
N VAL A 218 17.62 -5.28 0.58
CA VAL A 218 17.31 -3.85 0.46
C VAL A 218 18.61 -3.09 0.23
N HIS A 219 18.58 -2.15 -0.71
CA HIS A 219 19.67 -1.19 -0.92
C HIS A 219 19.32 0.16 -0.29
N LYS A 220 20.32 0.85 0.21
CA LYS A 220 20.27 2.25 0.62
C LYS A 220 21.20 3.08 -0.26
N PHE A 221 20.68 4.18 -0.79
CA PHE A 221 21.41 5.18 -1.57
C PHE A 221 21.28 6.55 -0.91
N ASP A 222 22.16 7.48 -1.25
CA ASP A 222 21.88 8.90 -1.02
C ASP A 222 20.91 9.46 -2.08
N SER A 223 20.51 10.73 -1.91
CA SER A 223 19.57 11.41 -2.81
C SER A 223 20.08 11.64 -4.24
N SER A 224 21.37 11.41 -4.48
CA SER A 224 22.06 11.54 -5.76
C SER A 224 22.25 10.19 -6.46
N GLY A 225 21.90 9.09 -5.78
CA GLY A 225 22.00 7.73 -6.29
C GLY A 225 23.31 7.02 -5.97
N ASN A 226 24.15 7.56 -5.09
CA ASN A 226 25.35 6.85 -4.64
C ASN A 226 24.96 5.72 -3.69
N PHE A 227 25.46 4.52 -3.95
CA PHE A 227 25.23 3.37 -3.07
C PHE A 227 25.91 3.60 -1.72
N LEU A 228 25.15 3.39 -0.63
CA LEU A 228 25.66 3.53 0.73
C LEU A 228 25.87 2.15 1.38
N LEU A 229 24.83 1.32 1.37
CA LEU A 229 24.87 -0.02 1.96
C LEU A 229 23.71 -0.90 1.46
N LYS A 230 23.78 -2.18 1.80
CA LYS A 230 22.69 -3.15 1.63
C LYS A 230 22.60 -4.08 2.81
N TRP A 231 21.41 -4.62 3.05
CA TRP A 231 21.17 -5.68 4.03
C TRP A 231 20.10 -6.62 3.51
N GLY A 232 20.00 -7.81 4.10
CA GLY A 232 19.14 -8.88 3.58
C GLY A 232 19.93 -10.01 2.95
N SER A 233 19.41 -11.21 3.14
CA SER A 233 19.80 -12.44 2.47
C SER A 233 18.62 -13.40 2.52
N LYS A 234 18.64 -14.46 1.71
CA LYS A 234 17.61 -15.51 1.79
C LYS A 234 17.65 -16.22 3.14
N GLY A 235 16.48 -16.45 3.73
CA GLY A 235 16.37 -17.15 5.01
C GLY A 235 15.15 -16.73 5.82
N THR A 236 15.06 -17.21 7.06
CA THR A 236 13.94 -16.95 7.98
C THR A 236 14.38 -16.29 9.30
N GLY A 237 15.67 -16.00 9.46
CA GLY A 237 16.22 -15.32 10.63
C GLY A 237 16.10 -13.79 10.55
N ASP A 238 16.49 -13.11 11.62
CA ASP A 238 16.51 -11.66 11.69
C ASP A 238 17.36 -11.04 10.57
N GLY A 239 16.79 -10.10 9.84
CA GLY A 239 17.45 -9.45 8.70
C GLY A 239 17.57 -10.33 7.46
N GLN A 240 16.90 -11.49 7.42
CA GLN A 240 16.75 -12.31 6.22
C GLN A 240 15.34 -12.14 5.63
N PHE A 241 15.20 -12.44 4.35
CA PHE A 241 13.93 -12.39 3.63
C PHE A 241 13.72 -13.69 2.88
N CYS A 242 12.64 -14.39 3.22
CA CYS A 242 12.14 -15.65 2.67
C CYS A 242 13.16 -16.72 2.19
N ASN A 243 12.83 -18.00 2.42
CA ASN A 243 13.65 -19.13 1.93
C ASN A 243 12.94 -20.03 0.91
N LEU A 244 11.80 -19.61 0.34
CA LEU A 244 11.07 -20.42 -0.64
C LEU A 244 11.65 -20.29 -2.07
N PRO A 245 11.52 -21.35 -2.89
CA PRO A 245 12.15 -21.40 -4.21
C PRO A 245 11.52 -20.46 -5.26
N ILE A 246 10.26 -20.01 -5.08
CA ILE A 246 9.60 -19.07 -6.00
C ILE A 246 8.64 -18.13 -5.27
N ASN A 247 8.49 -16.94 -5.85
CA ASN A 247 7.49 -15.93 -5.49
C ASN A 247 7.47 -15.53 -4.00
N CYS A 248 8.66 -15.26 -3.45
CA CYS A 248 8.79 -14.78 -2.09
C CYS A 248 10.02 -13.88 -1.92
N GLY A 249 9.98 -13.02 -0.90
CA GLY A 249 11.04 -12.06 -0.61
C GLY A 249 10.51 -10.71 -0.13
N PRO A 250 11.41 -9.73 0.07
CA PRO A 250 11.03 -8.40 0.54
C PRO A 250 10.16 -7.73 -0.53
N TRP A 251 9.01 -7.18 -0.16
CA TRP A 251 8.05 -6.65 -1.14
C TRP A 251 7.80 -5.15 -0.99
N GLY A 252 7.23 -4.76 0.15
CA GLY A 252 6.93 -3.37 0.49
C GLY A 252 7.98 -2.82 1.43
N ILE A 253 8.27 -1.54 1.29
CA ILE A 253 9.15 -0.81 2.21
C ILE A 253 8.50 0.51 2.63
N ALA A 254 8.67 0.87 3.89
CA ALA A 254 8.20 2.14 4.43
C ALA A 254 9.21 2.68 5.43
N VAL A 255 9.24 4.01 5.56
CA VAL A 255 10.02 4.71 6.59
C VAL A 255 9.05 5.55 7.41
N ASP A 256 9.17 5.51 8.74
CA ASP A 256 8.39 6.37 9.62
C ASP A 256 9.07 7.72 9.89
N SER A 257 8.39 8.61 10.62
CA SER A 257 8.90 9.94 10.94
C SER A 257 10.11 9.95 11.89
N SER A 258 10.52 8.81 12.42
CA SER A 258 11.74 8.64 13.24
C SER A 258 12.85 7.93 12.45
N ASP A 259 12.72 7.87 11.12
CA ASP A 259 13.63 7.20 10.19
C ASP A 259 13.80 5.69 10.43
N LYS A 260 12.81 5.05 11.07
CA LYS A 260 12.80 3.59 11.18
C LYS A 260 12.28 2.98 9.88
N VAL A 261 13.04 2.03 9.35
CA VAL A 261 12.72 1.31 8.11
C VAL A 261 11.94 0.04 8.42
N TYR A 262 10.82 -0.16 7.73
CA TYR A 262 9.96 -1.33 7.81
C TYR A 262 9.92 -2.00 6.44
N VAL A 263 10.14 -3.30 6.40
CA VAL A 263 10.11 -4.08 5.16
C VAL A 263 9.15 -5.24 5.36
N SER A 264 8.20 -5.41 4.45
CA SER A 264 7.35 -6.59 4.44
C SER A 264 8.04 -7.73 3.72
N ASP A 265 8.00 -8.92 4.32
CA ASP A 265 8.48 -10.15 3.70
C ASP A 265 7.29 -10.96 3.19
N TYR A 266 7.16 -11.09 1.88
CA TYR A 266 6.05 -11.79 1.24
C TYR A 266 6.37 -13.27 1.07
N GLY A 267 5.40 -14.14 1.40
CA GLY A 267 5.49 -15.58 1.14
C GLY A 267 6.13 -16.40 2.26
N GLN A 268 6.10 -15.93 3.51
CA GLN A 268 6.34 -16.78 4.68
C GLN A 268 5.11 -17.60 5.06
#